data_AF-A0A1M3H3C7-F1
#
_entry.id   AF-A0A1M3H3C7-F1
#
_cell.length_a   1.000
_cell.length_b   1.000
_cell.length_c   1.000
_cell.angle_alpha   90.00
_cell.angle_beta   90.00
_cell.angle_gamma   90.00
#
_symmetry.space_group_name_H-M   'P 1'
#
loop_
_entity.id
_entity.type
_entity.pdbx_description
1 polymer ?
#
loop_
_entity_poly.entity_id
_entity_poly.type
_entity_poly.pdbx_seq_one_letter_code
_entity_poly.pdbx_strand_id
1 'polypeptide(L)'
;MKALLDTNIIIHREAGKVVNQDIGILFRWLDRAKYTKCIHPITIGEIKKNPNKDTVNAFLTKLDSYEQILISSPLSPDVAEVSKQVDSNENDRNDTVLLNEVYVGRVDILISEDKKIHLKAAQLNIPDKVYRIDTFLEKIFSEHPDLVDYKVLNVRKKLFGNISLGDEFFTTLKEDYPDFEKWFLRKADETAYVTLNRENGLILSFLYLKIEDKDENYHDISPVFRPKKRLKIGTFKVINNGFRLGERFIKIIFDNALANKVNEIYVTIFDHREDQKRLIDLLEQWGFSFWGTKGAEKVYVRDFTPKFNPNRLKETYPYISRKNSSFIVPIYEAYHTELLPDSILRTESPLEFIEDFPHRNGISKVYVSRAMKPHPKSGEILIFYRTGGYYKSVVTTIGIVQEVIYDIGSEEEFIRHCRKGSVFPESELKAMWNYNKSNRPFVIRFLYVYSFPHRINMKQLIDLNILQGIDDAPRGFKPISVEQFNLILKETKSDESFIVD
;
A
#
# COMPACT_ATOMS: atom_id res chain seq x y z
N MET A 1 22.08 -6.11 -12.80
CA MET A 1 21.36 -4.84 -13.03
C MET A 1 22.05 -3.73 -12.24
N LYS A 2 22.08 -2.51 -12.76
CA LYS A 2 22.63 -1.31 -12.14
C LYS A 2 21.53 -0.50 -11.47
N ALA A 3 21.63 -0.29 -10.17
CA ALA A 3 20.72 0.53 -9.39
C ALA A 3 21.39 1.84 -9.00
N LEU A 4 20.94 2.94 -9.58
CA LEU A 4 21.34 4.28 -9.15
C LEU A 4 20.61 4.64 -7.86
N LEU A 5 21.37 5.09 -6.87
CA LEU A 5 20.82 5.49 -5.57
C LEU A 5 20.76 7.01 -5.48
N ASP A 6 19.61 7.52 -5.08
CA ASP A 6 19.42 8.93 -4.78
C ASP A 6 20.34 9.38 -3.63
N THR A 7 20.75 10.64 -3.68
CA THR A 7 21.67 11.26 -2.74
C THR A 7 21.15 11.19 -1.31
N ASN A 8 19.86 11.43 -1.09
CA ASN A 8 19.25 11.33 0.24
C ASN A 8 19.36 9.91 0.85
N ILE A 9 19.22 8.88 0.02
CA ILE A 9 19.35 7.47 0.48
C ILE A 9 20.78 7.18 0.93
N ILE A 10 21.77 7.67 0.18
CA ILE A 10 23.19 7.52 0.53
C ILE A 10 23.53 8.29 1.82
N ILE A 11 23.07 9.54 1.93
CA ILE A 11 23.28 10.39 3.11
C ILE A 11 22.73 9.69 4.36
N HIS A 12 21.49 9.17 4.29
CA HIS A 12 20.88 8.50 5.42
C HIS A 12 21.51 7.14 5.75
N ARG A 13 22.00 6.39 4.76
CA ARG A 13 22.68 5.11 4.98
C ARG A 13 23.95 5.28 5.82
N GLU A 14 24.71 6.34 5.52
CA GLU A 14 26.07 6.49 6.02
C GLU A 14 26.22 7.48 7.18
N ALA A 15 25.13 8.17 7.55
CA ALA A 15 25.06 8.96 8.76
C ALA A 15 25.38 8.09 10.00
N GLY A 16 26.16 8.63 10.95
CA GLY A 16 26.70 7.89 12.09
C GLY A 16 25.68 7.37 13.13
N LYS A 17 24.39 7.68 12.97
CA LYS A 17 23.29 7.10 13.75
C LYS A 17 22.47 6.20 12.82
N VAL A 18 22.14 4.99 13.25
CA VAL A 18 21.18 4.11 12.56
C VAL A 18 19.78 4.69 12.76
N VAL A 19 19.43 5.73 11.99
CA VAL A 19 18.15 6.43 12.14
C VAL A 19 17.04 5.74 11.33
N ASN A 20 17.38 4.97 10.30
CA ASN A 20 16.40 4.43 9.36
C ASN A 20 16.61 2.94 9.06
N GLN A 21 15.82 2.08 9.72
CA GLN A 21 15.83 0.63 9.53
C GLN A 21 15.49 0.24 8.08
N ASP A 22 14.63 1.01 7.39
CA ASP A 22 14.21 0.74 6.00
C ASP A 22 15.39 0.70 5.03
N ILE A 23 16.36 1.62 5.20
CA ILE A 23 17.53 1.73 4.33
C ILE A 23 18.48 0.54 4.57
N GLY A 24 18.57 0.07 5.82
CA GLY A 24 19.32 -1.15 6.11
C GLY A 24 18.75 -2.38 5.41
N ILE A 25 17.42 -2.49 5.34
CA ILE A 25 16.71 -3.54 4.61
C ILE A 25 16.96 -3.40 3.11
N LEU A 26 16.84 -2.19 2.55
CA LEU A 26 17.10 -1.91 1.13
C LEU A 26 18.47 -2.42 0.68
N PHE A 27 19.54 -2.04 1.39
CA PHE A 27 20.91 -2.41 1.01
C PHE A 27 21.15 -3.91 1.07
N ARG A 28 20.62 -4.57 2.10
CA ARG A 28 20.69 -6.04 2.22
C ARG A 28 20.06 -6.73 1.00
N TRP A 29 18.96 -6.19 0.49
CA TRP A 29 18.28 -6.74 -0.68
C TRP A 29 18.96 -6.42 -2.00
N LEU A 30 19.52 -5.23 -2.16
CA LEU A 30 20.38 -4.89 -3.29
C LEU A 30 21.54 -5.88 -3.41
N ASP A 31 22.17 -6.24 -2.29
CA ASP A 31 23.27 -7.21 -2.25
C ASP A 31 22.81 -8.64 -2.55
N ARG A 32 21.73 -9.11 -1.89
CA ARG A 32 21.18 -10.47 -2.12
C ARG A 32 20.73 -10.68 -3.56
N ALA A 33 20.09 -9.68 -4.16
CA ALA A 33 19.64 -9.72 -5.55
C ALA A 33 20.75 -9.37 -6.56
N LYS A 34 22.00 -9.17 -6.10
CA LYS A 34 23.19 -8.91 -6.93
C LYS A 34 23.04 -7.66 -7.82
N TYR A 35 22.44 -6.60 -7.30
CA TYR A 35 22.44 -5.29 -7.96
C TYR A 35 23.80 -4.61 -7.79
N THR A 36 24.27 -4.02 -8.87
CA THR A 36 25.40 -3.10 -8.82
C THR A 36 24.90 -1.76 -8.31
N LYS A 37 25.31 -1.37 -7.10
CA LYS A 37 24.94 -0.10 -6.48
C LYS A 37 25.75 1.01 -7.12
N CYS A 38 25.08 1.94 -7.80
CA CYS A 38 25.70 3.04 -8.52
C CYS A 38 25.47 4.37 -7.82
N ILE A 39 26.45 5.27 -7.91
CA ILE A 39 26.37 6.66 -7.44
C ILE A 39 26.75 7.63 -8.56
N HIS A 40 26.20 8.83 -8.50
CA HIS A 40 26.44 9.89 -9.49
C HIS A 40 27.41 10.96 -8.94
N PRO A 41 28.20 11.67 -9.78
CA PRO A 41 29.10 12.73 -9.33
C PRO A 41 28.40 13.85 -8.56
N ILE A 42 27.13 14.10 -8.86
CA ILE A 42 26.32 15.10 -8.15
C ILE A 42 26.16 14.72 -6.67
N THR A 43 25.89 13.45 -6.37
CA THR A 43 25.82 12.93 -5.00
C THR A 43 27.10 13.21 -4.22
N ILE A 44 28.25 13.03 -4.87
CA ILE A 44 29.57 13.32 -4.28
C ILE A 44 29.74 14.84 -4.05
N GLY A 45 29.30 15.66 -5.00
CA GLY A 45 29.29 17.12 -4.87
C GLY A 45 28.46 17.59 -3.68
N GLU A 46 27.26 17.02 -3.49
CA GLU A 46 26.38 17.36 -2.37
C GLU A 46 26.95 16.93 -1.02
N ILE A 47 27.53 15.72 -0.94
CA ILE A 47 28.19 15.25 0.29
C ILE A 47 29.34 16.19 0.67
N LYS A 48 30.14 16.67 -0.30
CA LYS A 48 31.24 17.62 -0.07
C LYS A 48 30.78 18.99 0.42
N LYS A 49 29.52 19.39 0.21
CA LYS A 49 28.96 20.64 0.75
C LYS A 49 28.74 20.59 2.27
N ASN A 50 28.83 19.42 2.91
CA ASN A 50 28.63 19.29 4.36
C ASN A 50 29.75 20.02 5.15
N PRO A 51 29.40 20.89 6.13
CA PRO A 51 30.37 21.66 6.89
C PRO A 51 31.31 20.81 7.76
N ASN A 52 30.91 19.59 8.13
CA ASN A 52 31.73 18.69 8.95
C ASN A 52 32.68 17.84 8.09
N LYS A 53 33.95 18.26 8.02
CA LYS A 53 34.98 17.58 7.22
C LYS A 53 35.26 16.13 7.64
N ASP A 54 35.14 15.79 8.93
CA ASP A 54 35.34 14.43 9.40
C ASP A 54 34.22 13.51 8.92
N THR A 55 32.99 14.04 8.90
CA THR A 55 31.85 13.36 8.29
C THR A 55 32.08 13.17 6.79
N VAL A 56 32.47 14.22 6.06
CA VAL A 56 32.74 14.13 4.61
C VAL A 56 33.80 13.07 4.28
N ASN A 57 34.91 13.03 5.03
CA ASN A 57 35.97 12.04 4.81
C ASN A 57 35.49 10.62 5.08
N ALA A 58 34.75 10.40 6.18
CA ALA A 58 34.15 9.11 6.48
C ALA A 58 33.17 8.66 5.38
N PHE A 59 32.38 9.58 4.82
CA PHE A 59 31.50 9.30 3.69
C PHE A 59 32.29 8.92 2.43
N LEU A 60 33.29 9.71 2.04
CA LEU A 60 34.09 9.45 0.83
C LEU A 60 34.75 8.06 0.85
N THR A 61 35.32 7.64 1.99
CA THR A 61 35.90 6.29 2.14
C THR A 61 34.87 5.18 1.94
N LYS A 62 33.62 5.40 2.34
CA LYS A 62 32.56 4.41 2.16
C LYS A 62 31.99 4.38 0.74
N LEU A 63 32.06 5.50 0.02
CA LEU A 63 31.63 5.59 -1.38
C LEU A 63 32.48 4.71 -2.32
N ASP A 64 33.68 4.31 -1.91
CA ASP A 64 34.51 3.34 -2.64
C ASP A 64 33.83 1.96 -2.82
N SER A 65 32.80 1.66 -2.02
CA SER A 65 32.01 0.43 -2.15
C SER A 65 30.92 0.48 -3.23
N TYR A 66 30.78 1.61 -3.94
CA TYR A 66 29.77 1.85 -4.97
C TYR A 66 30.42 2.01 -6.34
N GLU A 67 29.73 1.59 -7.41
CA GLU A 67 30.17 1.87 -8.78
C GLU A 67 29.88 3.32 -9.14
N GLN A 68 30.91 4.11 -9.35
CA GLN A 68 30.75 5.52 -9.66
C GLN A 68 30.55 5.76 -11.16
N ILE A 69 29.50 6.51 -11.50
CA ILE A 69 29.38 7.14 -12.81
C ILE A 69 30.41 8.27 -12.90
N LEU A 70 31.37 8.20 -13.83
CA LEU A 70 32.45 9.19 -13.90
C LEU A 70 32.06 10.47 -14.64
N ILE A 71 31.31 10.36 -15.74
CA ILE A 71 30.94 11.46 -16.62
C ILE A 71 29.43 11.43 -16.81
N SER A 72 28.71 12.49 -16.48
CA SER A 72 27.26 12.57 -16.66
C SER A 72 26.86 12.48 -18.14
N SER A 73 25.77 11.76 -18.41
CA SER A 73 25.19 11.68 -19.75
C SER A 73 24.65 13.04 -20.18
N PRO A 74 24.75 13.41 -21.47
CA PRO A 74 24.07 14.60 -21.99
C PRO A 74 22.58 14.56 -21.66
N LEU A 75 22.02 15.71 -21.27
CA LEU A 75 20.60 15.80 -20.92
C LEU A 75 19.75 15.59 -22.18
N SER A 76 18.87 14.59 -22.15
CA SER A 76 17.94 14.34 -23.25
C SER A 76 16.98 15.55 -23.43
N PRO A 77 16.63 15.95 -24.67
CA PRO A 77 15.67 17.02 -24.92
C PRO A 77 14.34 16.81 -24.21
N ASP A 78 13.82 15.58 -24.19
CA ASP A 78 12.53 15.25 -23.55
C ASP A 78 12.60 15.47 -22.03
N VAL A 79 13.70 15.05 -21.41
CA VAL A 79 13.96 15.24 -19.98
C VAL A 79 14.11 16.73 -19.66
N ALA A 80 14.76 17.49 -20.54
CA ALA A 80 14.92 18.93 -20.41
C ALA A 80 13.59 19.70 -20.57
N GLU A 81 12.65 19.20 -21.34
CA GLU A 81 11.32 19.79 -21.48
C GLU A 81 10.48 19.56 -20.23
N VAL A 82 10.43 18.31 -19.76
CA VAL A 82 9.73 17.93 -18.52
C VAL A 82 10.30 18.67 -17.31
N SER A 83 11.62 18.78 -17.21
CA SER A 83 12.27 19.45 -16.08
C SER A 83 11.92 20.94 -15.98
N LYS A 84 11.76 21.64 -17.11
CA LYS A 84 11.35 23.07 -17.10
C LYS A 84 9.99 23.30 -16.47
N GLN A 85 9.10 22.31 -16.49
CA GLN A 85 7.75 22.44 -15.94
C GLN A 85 7.69 22.10 -14.44
N VAL A 86 8.61 21.27 -13.95
CA VAL A 86 8.55 20.69 -12.60
C VAL A 86 9.63 21.26 -11.67
N ASP A 87 10.82 21.56 -12.20
CA ASP A 87 11.96 22.00 -11.41
C ASP A 87 11.81 23.45 -10.96
N SER A 88 12.02 23.68 -9.67
CA SER A 88 11.88 24.97 -9.00
C SER A 88 13.18 25.46 -8.35
N ASN A 89 14.11 24.56 -8.03
CA ASN A 89 15.34 24.85 -7.31
C ASN A 89 16.54 24.07 -7.87
N GLU A 90 17.75 24.31 -7.33
CA GLU A 90 18.99 23.64 -7.77
C GLU A 90 18.96 22.12 -7.49
N ASN A 91 18.37 21.69 -6.38
CA ASN A 91 18.26 20.27 -6.04
C ASN A 91 17.35 19.55 -7.05
N ASP A 92 16.25 20.16 -7.47
CA ASP A 92 15.35 19.58 -8.47
C ASP A 92 16.09 19.37 -9.82
N ARG A 93 17.03 20.27 -10.16
CA ARG A 93 17.88 20.14 -11.36
C ARG A 93 18.89 19.01 -11.22
N ASN A 94 19.47 18.84 -10.03
CA ASN A 94 20.34 17.70 -9.72
C ASN A 94 19.60 16.38 -9.87
N ASP A 95 18.38 16.31 -9.33
CA ASP A 95 17.48 15.18 -9.44
C ASP A 95 17.12 14.85 -10.90
N THR A 96 16.93 15.88 -11.73
CA THR A 96 16.71 15.73 -13.18
C THR A 96 17.89 15.03 -13.86
N VAL A 97 19.13 15.32 -13.45
CA VAL A 97 20.31 14.64 -14.01
C VAL A 97 20.34 13.16 -13.59
N LEU A 98 19.99 12.84 -12.34
CA LEU A 98 19.89 11.44 -11.89
C LEU A 98 18.83 10.67 -12.70
N LEU A 99 17.66 11.27 -12.93
CA LEU A 99 16.60 10.68 -13.74
C LEU A 99 17.03 10.47 -15.20
N ASN A 100 17.81 11.40 -15.76
CA ASN A 100 18.32 11.32 -17.12
C ASN A 100 19.17 10.05 -17.34
N GLU A 101 20.00 9.64 -16.37
CA GLU A 101 20.84 8.43 -16.49
C GLU A 101 20.01 7.16 -16.67
N VAL A 102 18.82 7.10 -16.07
CA VAL A 102 17.86 6.01 -16.23
C VAL A 102 17.13 6.11 -17.57
N TYR A 103 16.73 7.32 -17.96
CA TYR A 103 16.03 7.58 -19.21
C TYR A 103 16.85 7.16 -20.43
N VAL A 104 18.14 7.52 -20.45
CA VAL A 104 19.06 7.16 -21.54
C VAL A 104 19.53 5.70 -21.47
N GLY A 105 19.13 4.94 -20.44
CA GLY A 105 19.42 3.51 -20.31
C GLY A 105 20.84 3.19 -19.83
N ARG A 106 21.54 4.14 -19.20
CA ARG A 106 22.88 3.87 -18.64
C ARG A 106 22.82 3.05 -17.36
N VAL A 107 21.79 3.29 -16.56
CA VAL A 107 21.45 2.51 -15.38
C VAL A 107 20.07 1.89 -15.58
N ASP A 108 19.83 0.74 -14.95
CA ASP A 108 18.59 -0.01 -15.15
C ASP A 108 17.44 0.57 -14.32
N ILE A 109 17.73 0.98 -13.08
CA ILE A 109 16.75 1.57 -12.15
C ILE A 109 17.35 2.73 -11.35
N LEU A 110 16.48 3.61 -10.86
CA LEU A 110 16.76 4.63 -9.84
C LEU A 110 15.90 4.39 -8.62
N ILE A 111 16.49 4.47 -7.43
CA ILE A 111 15.76 4.41 -6.17
C ILE A 111 15.76 5.81 -5.54
N SER A 112 14.58 6.40 -5.37
CA SER A 112 14.38 7.74 -4.78
C SER A 112 13.02 7.82 -4.07
N GLU A 113 12.97 8.60 -2.99
CA GLU A 113 11.73 8.96 -2.29
C GLU A 113 11.15 10.30 -2.74
N ASP A 114 11.83 11.04 -3.64
CA ASP A 114 11.42 12.36 -4.07
C ASP A 114 10.20 12.32 -5.01
N LYS A 115 9.12 13.01 -4.62
CA LYS A 115 7.85 13.06 -5.38
C LYS A 115 8.02 13.62 -6.79
N LYS A 116 8.86 14.64 -6.98
CA LYS A 116 9.06 15.28 -8.28
C LYS A 116 9.81 14.37 -9.22
N ILE A 117 10.77 13.56 -8.75
CA ILE A 117 11.41 12.53 -9.58
C ILE A 117 10.36 11.55 -10.10
N HIS A 118 9.48 11.05 -9.23
CA HIS A 118 8.40 10.15 -9.63
C HIS A 118 7.42 10.79 -10.61
N LEU A 119 7.07 12.06 -10.40
CA LEU A 119 6.22 12.83 -11.33
C LEU A 119 6.86 12.97 -12.72
N LYS A 120 8.14 13.35 -12.77
CA LYS A 120 8.92 13.46 -14.01
C LYS A 120 9.02 12.12 -14.71
N ALA A 121 9.27 11.03 -13.97
CA ALA A 121 9.33 9.68 -14.52
C ALA A 121 8.00 9.24 -15.14
N ALA A 122 6.87 9.59 -14.53
CA ALA A 122 5.54 9.33 -15.09
C ALA A 122 5.30 10.12 -16.39
N GLN A 123 5.70 11.40 -16.45
CA GLN A 123 5.59 12.23 -17.66
C GLN A 123 6.50 11.72 -18.80
N LEU A 124 7.65 11.14 -18.46
CA LEU A 124 8.61 10.55 -19.40
C LEU A 124 8.29 9.09 -19.78
N ASN A 125 7.15 8.55 -19.34
CA ASN A 125 6.76 7.15 -19.56
C ASN A 125 7.77 6.10 -19.08
N ILE A 126 8.54 6.40 -18.02
CA ILE A 126 9.46 5.47 -17.35
C ILE A 126 9.20 5.30 -15.82
N PRO A 127 7.94 5.34 -15.31
CA PRO A 127 7.69 5.23 -13.87
C PRO A 127 8.06 3.86 -13.30
N ASP A 128 8.28 2.85 -14.14
CA ASP A 128 8.67 1.48 -13.82
C ASP A 128 10.19 1.30 -13.68
N LYS A 129 10.99 2.33 -13.99
CA LYS A 129 12.42 2.33 -13.73
C LYS A 129 12.80 3.15 -12.49
N VAL A 130 11.84 3.82 -11.87
CA VAL A 130 12.06 4.65 -10.68
C VAL A 130 11.26 4.09 -9.51
N TYR A 131 11.94 3.73 -8.44
CA TYR A 131 11.34 3.03 -7.29
C TYR A 131 11.49 3.86 -6.01
N ARG A 132 10.43 3.87 -5.20
CA ARG A 132 10.56 4.08 -3.75
C ARG A 132 11.13 2.82 -3.10
N ILE A 133 11.67 2.94 -1.89
CA ILE A 133 12.22 1.80 -1.13
C ILE A 133 11.18 0.68 -1.03
N ASP A 134 9.94 1.01 -0.64
CA ASP A 134 8.88 0.00 -0.45
C ASP A 134 8.54 -0.70 -1.77
N THR A 135 8.37 0.07 -2.85
CA THR A 135 8.06 -0.49 -4.18
C THR A 135 9.20 -1.32 -4.77
N PHE A 136 10.45 -1.01 -4.42
CA PHE A 136 11.60 -1.84 -4.80
C PHE A 136 11.59 -3.16 -4.03
N LEU A 137 11.36 -3.12 -2.72
CA LEU A 137 11.27 -4.32 -1.89
C LEU A 137 10.11 -5.23 -2.33
N GLU A 138 8.94 -4.65 -2.63
CA GLU A 138 7.81 -5.37 -3.24
C GLU A 138 8.21 -6.11 -4.52
N LYS A 139 8.92 -5.43 -5.43
CA LYS A 139 9.41 -6.02 -6.68
C LYS A 139 10.34 -7.19 -6.41
N ILE A 140 11.29 -7.03 -5.50
CA ILE A 140 12.24 -8.09 -5.15
C ILE A 140 11.53 -9.31 -4.58
N PHE A 141 10.52 -9.14 -3.73
CA PHE A 141 9.75 -10.26 -3.19
C PHE A 141 8.92 -10.97 -4.26
N SER A 142 8.39 -10.22 -5.22
CA SER A 142 7.65 -10.80 -6.34
C SER A 142 8.56 -11.55 -7.32
N GLU A 143 9.80 -11.10 -7.53
CA GLU A 143 10.76 -11.69 -8.46
C GLU A 143 11.57 -12.83 -7.85
N HIS A 144 11.80 -12.77 -6.54
CA HIS A 144 12.60 -13.76 -5.81
C HIS A 144 11.91 -14.23 -4.52
N PRO A 145 10.73 -14.89 -4.59
CA PRO A 145 10.04 -15.40 -3.40
C PRO A 145 10.94 -16.29 -2.52
N ASP A 146 11.78 -17.12 -3.13
CA ASP A 146 12.67 -18.05 -2.42
C ASP A 146 13.79 -17.37 -1.61
N LEU A 147 14.12 -16.11 -1.92
CA LEU A 147 15.12 -15.34 -1.16
C LEU A 147 14.52 -14.69 0.10
N VAL A 148 13.19 -14.71 0.24
CA VAL A 148 12.44 -14.06 1.33
C VAL A 148 12.29 -15.02 2.50
N ASP A 149 13.18 -14.90 3.49
CA ASP A 149 12.97 -15.51 4.82
C ASP A 149 12.32 -14.53 5.81
N TYR A 150 12.06 -13.29 5.36
CA TYR A 150 11.52 -12.23 6.20
C TYR A 150 10.02 -12.44 6.44
N LYS A 151 9.68 -12.96 7.62
CA LYS A 151 8.30 -13.31 8.00
C LYS A 151 7.68 -12.27 8.90
N VAL A 152 6.58 -11.66 8.46
CA VAL A 152 5.80 -10.72 9.26
C VAL A 152 4.64 -11.44 9.94
N LEU A 153 4.46 -11.20 11.24
CA LEU A 153 3.28 -11.69 11.95
C LEU A 153 2.08 -10.81 11.64
N ASN A 154 0.91 -11.45 11.46
CA ASN A 154 -0.39 -10.79 11.35
C ASN A 154 -0.56 -9.68 12.40
N VAL A 155 -1.23 -8.59 12.04
CA VAL A 155 -1.52 -7.47 12.95
C VAL A 155 -2.19 -7.97 14.24
N ARG A 156 -1.62 -7.63 15.39
CA ARG A 156 -2.13 -8.01 16.73
C ARG A 156 -2.59 -6.79 17.51
N LYS A 157 -3.71 -6.92 18.21
CA LYS A 157 -4.14 -5.96 19.23
C LYS A 157 -3.46 -6.31 20.55
N LYS A 158 -2.68 -5.38 21.11
CA LYS A 158 -1.96 -5.54 22.38
C LYS A 158 -2.22 -4.36 23.31
N LEU A 159 -2.19 -4.60 24.62
CA LEU A 159 -2.13 -3.54 25.63
C LEU A 159 -0.80 -2.79 25.50
N PHE A 160 -0.79 -1.47 25.73
CA PHE A 160 0.44 -0.67 25.74
C PHE A 160 1.45 -1.22 26.75
N GLY A 161 1.01 -1.64 27.94
CA GLY A 161 1.88 -2.20 28.97
C GLY A 161 2.63 -3.48 28.53
N ASN A 162 2.15 -4.16 27.48
CA ASN A 162 2.76 -5.37 26.91
C ASN A 162 3.65 -5.09 25.69
N ILE A 163 3.92 -3.83 25.37
CA ILE A 163 4.74 -3.40 24.24
C ILE A 163 6.03 -2.79 24.79
N SER A 164 7.18 -3.29 24.32
CA SER A 164 8.48 -2.81 24.78
C SER A 164 8.76 -1.40 24.25
N LEU A 165 8.70 -0.41 25.14
CA LEU A 165 9.08 0.98 24.83
C LEU A 165 10.60 1.15 24.61
N GLY A 166 11.41 0.13 24.97
CA GLY A 166 12.84 0.09 24.73
C GLY A 166 13.23 -0.30 23.29
N ASP A 167 12.26 -0.68 22.45
CA ASP A 167 12.50 -0.98 21.04
C ASP A 167 12.93 0.29 20.28
N GLU A 168 13.96 0.18 19.43
CA GLU A 168 14.48 1.27 18.60
C GLU A 168 13.41 1.88 17.68
N PHE A 169 12.35 1.12 17.38
CA PHE A 169 11.17 1.59 16.68
C PHE A 169 10.62 2.89 17.30
N PHE A 170 10.67 3.06 18.63
CA PHE A 170 10.14 4.24 19.31
C PHE A 170 11.13 5.39 19.42
N THR A 171 12.41 5.23 19.07
CA THR A 171 13.45 6.25 19.25
C THR A 171 13.07 7.59 18.60
N THR A 172 12.69 7.59 17.32
CA THR A 172 12.33 8.85 16.64
C THR A 172 11.01 9.45 17.13
N LEU A 173 10.12 8.64 17.73
CA LEU A 173 8.91 9.15 18.37
C LEU A 173 9.25 9.85 19.69
N LYS A 174 10.22 9.33 20.46
CA LYS A 174 10.70 9.99 21.68
C LYS A 174 11.44 11.29 21.37
N GLU A 175 12.17 11.36 20.26
CA GLU A 175 12.83 12.58 19.80
C GLU A 175 11.83 13.68 19.42
N ASP A 176 10.72 13.31 18.76
CA ASP A 176 9.68 14.27 18.36
C ASP A 176 8.80 14.74 19.52
N TYR A 177 8.54 13.85 20.47
CA TYR A 177 7.61 14.09 21.57
C TYR A 177 8.35 13.91 22.91
N PRO A 178 8.85 14.98 23.55
CA PRO A 178 9.63 14.88 24.79
C PRO A 178 8.93 14.13 25.94
N ASP A 179 7.59 14.20 26.00
CA ASP A 179 6.78 13.48 26.99
C ASP A 179 6.21 12.14 26.48
N PHE A 180 6.74 11.59 25.35
CA PHE A 180 6.24 10.35 24.75
C PHE A 180 6.24 9.19 25.74
N GLU A 181 7.32 9.03 26.51
CA GLU A 181 7.43 7.91 27.45
C GLU A 181 6.39 7.99 28.57
N LYS A 182 6.19 9.17 29.15
CA LYS A 182 5.14 9.40 30.16
C LYS A 182 3.75 9.19 29.57
N TRP A 183 3.53 9.67 28.34
CA TRP A 183 2.28 9.44 27.62
C TRP A 183 2.02 7.95 27.40
N PHE A 184 3.02 7.20 26.93
CA PHE A 184 2.92 5.77 26.68
C PHE A 184 2.59 4.99 27.96
N LEU A 185 3.23 5.34 29.08
CA LEU A 185 2.96 4.73 30.39
C LEU A 185 1.54 5.02 30.89
N ARG A 186 1.03 6.25 30.71
CA ARG A 186 -0.37 6.58 31.06
C ARG A 186 -1.40 5.78 30.25
N LYS A 187 -0.99 5.27 29.08
CA LYS A 187 -1.83 4.50 28.17
C LYS A 187 -1.73 2.99 28.40
N ALA A 188 -1.05 2.52 29.46
CA ALA A 188 -0.76 1.11 29.71
C ALA A 188 -1.95 0.15 29.55
N ASP A 189 -3.13 0.55 30.02
CA ASP A 189 -4.37 -0.24 29.98
C ASP A 189 -5.17 -0.10 28.67
N GLU A 190 -4.74 0.78 27.78
CA GLU A 190 -5.33 0.93 26.46
C GLU A 190 -4.67 -0.02 25.45
N THR A 191 -5.32 -0.22 24.30
CA THR A 191 -4.84 -1.14 23.27
C THR A 191 -4.31 -0.41 22.05
N ALA A 192 -3.24 -0.95 21.46
CA ALA A 192 -2.71 -0.56 20.16
C ALA A 192 -2.63 -1.77 19.21
N TYR A 193 -2.60 -1.51 17.91
CA TYR A 193 -2.34 -2.51 16.88
C TYR A 193 -0.85 -2.52 16.56
N VAL A 194 -0.23 -3.70 16.54
CA VAL A 194 1.20 -3.87 16.28
C VAL A 194 1.47 -5.04 15.35
N THR A 195 2.52 -4.93 14.54
CA THR A 195 3.11 -6.04 13.78
C THR A 195 4.53 -6.27 14.27
N LEU A 196 4.92 -7.54 14.38
CA LEU A 196 6.26 -7.94 14.82
C LEU A 196 6.93 -8.76 13.73
N ASN A 197 8.24 -8.60 13.59
CA ASN A 197 9.06 -9.51 12.82
C ASN A 197 9.16 -10.86 13.56
N ARG A 198 8.92 -11.96 12.84
CA ARG A 198 8.92 -13.30 13.45
C ARG A 198 10.31 -13.78 13.86
N GLU A 199 11.36 -13.40 13.13
CA GLU A 199 12.73 -13.87 13.35
C GLU A 199 13.38 -13.23 14.57
N ASN A 200 13.25 -11.91 14.72
CA ASN A 200 13.95 -11.13 15.74
C ASN A 200 13.02 -10.46 16.77
N GLY A 201 11.70 -10.53 16.59
CA GLY A 201 10.71 -9.98 17.51
C GLY A 201 10.58 -8.44 17.48
N LEU A 202 11.29 -7.74 16.59
CA LEU A 202 11.26 -6.28 16.50
C LEU A 202 9.91 -5.76 16.01
N ILE A 203 9.53 -4.60 16.52
CA ILE A 203 8.30 -3.92 16.11
C ILE A 203 8.47 -3.34 14.70
N LEU A 204 7.52 -3.64 13.82
CA LEU A 204 7.50 -3.13 12.44
C LEU A 204 6.48 -2.02 12.24
N SER A 205 5.39 -2.06 13.01
CA SER A 205 4.34 -1.05 12.92
C SER A 205 3.63 -0.88 14.25
N PHE A 206 3.11 0.33 14.47
CA PHE A 206 2.32 0.69 15.62
C PHE A 206 1.21 1.65 15.21
N LEU A 207 -0.03 1.32 15.58
CA LEU A 207 -1.20 2.17 15.42
C LEU A 207 -1.99 2.24 16.73
N TYR A 208 -2.16 3.44 17.25
CA TYR A 208 -3.07 3.73 18.35
C TYR A 208 -4.24 4.60 17.87
N LEU A 209 -5.44 4.17 18.24
CA LEU A 209 -6.71 4.80 17.87
C LEU A 209 -7.47 5.22 19.12
N LYS A 210 -8.06 6.41 19.10
CA LYS A 210 -8.93 6.93 20.17
C LYS A 210 -10.24 7.42 19.56
N ILE A 211 -11.37 7.03 20.16
CA ILE A 211 -12.67 7.62 19.84
C ILE A 211 -12.84 8.90 20.66
N GLU A 212 -13.27 9.95 19.99
CA GLU A 212 -13.54 11.26 20.61
C GLU A 212 -14.98 11.67 20.29
N ASP A 213 -15.69 12.12 21.30
CA ASP A 213 -17.07 12.59 21.18
C ASP A 213 -17.12 14.11 20.93
N LYS A 214 -18.34 14.64 20.81
CA LYS A 214 -18.58 16.05 20.45
C LYS A 214 -18.02 17.05 21.47
N ASP A 215 -17.79 16.61 22.71
CA ASP A 215 -17.34 17.45 23.83
C ASP A 215 -15.81 17.51 23.96
N GLU A 216 -15.07 16.84 23.06
CA GLU A 216 -13.61 16.89 23.07
C GLU A 216 -13.10 18.32 22.76
N ASN A 217 -12.04 18.71 23.48
CA ASN A 217 -11.46 20.04 23.37
C ASN A 217 -10.42 20.10 22.23
N TYR A 218 -10.67 20.98 21.25
CA TYR A 218 -9.81 21.20 20.07
C TYR A 218 -9.22 22.61 19.98
N HIS A 219 -9.16 23.36 21.09
CA HIS A 219 -8.67 24.77 21.09
C HIS A 219 -7.19 24.91 20.69
N ASP A 220 -6.44 23.80 20.72
CA ASP A 220 -5.04 23.74 20.32
C ASP A 220 -4.83 23.47 18.82
N ILE A 221 -5.91 23.30 18.05
CA ILE A 221 -5.89 23.11 16.59
C ILE A 221 -6.35 24.39 15.89
N SER A 222 -5.60 24.83 14.88
CA SER A 222 -5.93 25.98 14.05
C SER A 222 -6.05 25.57 12.57
N PRO A 223 -7.22 25.73 11.91
CA PRO A 223 -8.47 26.24 12.46
C PRO A 223 -9.16 25.24 13.40
N VAL A 224 -9.90 25.74 14.39
CA VAL A 224 -10.56 24.89 15.40
C VAL A 224 -11.59 23.95 14.76
N PHE A 225 -11.61 22.70 15.20
CA PHE A 225 -12.59 21.73 14.74
C PHE A 225 -14.01 22.06 15.22
N ARG A 226 -14.99 21.84 14.36
CA ARG A 226 -16.40 21.84 14.75
C ARG A 226 -16.72 20.58 15.57
N PRO A 227 -17.61 20.62 16.58
CA PRO A 227 -18.01 19.43 17.32
C PRO A 227 -18.54 18.30 16.42
N LYS A 228 -17.89 17.12 16.46
CA LYS A 228 -18.28 15.89 15.74
C LYS A 228 -17.77 14.67 16.52
N LYS A 229 -18.37 13.50 16.27
CA LYS A 229 -17.78 12.23 16.71
C LYS A 229 -16.63 11.87 15.77
N ARG A 230 -15.42 11.70 16.31
CA ARG A 230 -14.19 11.50 15.54
C ARG A 230 -13.47 10.22 15.94
N LEU A 231 -12.76 9.65 14.97
CA LEU A 231 -11.68 8.71 15.23
C LEU A 231 -10.35 9.46 15.13
N LYS A 232 -9.63 9.57 16.23
CA LYS A 232 -8.29 10.11 16.26
C LYS A 232 -7.28 8.99 16.03
N ILE A 233 -6.39 9.19 15.07
CA ILE A 233 -5.15 8.44 14.95
C ILE A 233 -4.15 9.08 15.92
N GLY A 234 -3.98 8.48 17.10
CA GLY A 234 -3.15 9.05 18.16
C GLY A 234 -1.66 8.86 17.91
N THR A 235 -1.27 7.72 17.34
CA THR A 235 0.10 7.47 16.88
C THR A 235 0.04 6.48 15.74
N PHE A 236 0.73 6.76 14.64
CA PHE A 236 0.83 5.84 13.52
C PHE A 236 2.25 5.87 12.97
N LYS A 237 2.92 4.72 12.99
CA LYS A 237 4.27 4.56 12.44
C LYS A 237 4.39 3.16 11.84
N VAL A 238 5.02 3.08 10.66
CA VAL A 238 5.23 1.84 9.89
C VAL A 238 6.63 1.88 9.30
N ILE A 239 7.35 0.77 9.38
CA ILE A 239 8.66 0.55 8.73
C ILE A 239 8.42 0.02 7.32
N ASN A 240 9.13 0.57 6.33
CA ASN A 240 9.07 0.05 4.97
C ASN A 240 9.85 -1.25 4.89
N ASN A 241 9.12 -2.30 4.57
CA ASN A 241 9.65 -3.64 4.46
C ASN A 241 9.21 -4.33 3.17
N GLY A 242 8.46 -3.67 2.29
CA GLY A 242 7.94 -4.23 1.04
C GLY A 242 6.64 -5.02 1.19
N PHE A 243 6.08 -5.17 2.39
CA PHE A 243 4.86 -5.97 2.62
C PHE A 243 3.57 -5.15 2.63
N ARG A 244 3.57 -3.90 2.16
CA ARG A 244 2.38 -3.02 2.10
C ARG A 244 1.62 -2.88 3.42
N LEU A 245 2.32 -2.90 4.55
CA LEU A 245 1.72 -2.77 5.89
C LEU A 245 0.92 -1.48 6.04
N GLY A 246 1.34 -0.39 5.38
CA GLY A 246 0.60 0.87 5.40
C GLY A 246 -0.88 0.72 5.02
N GLU A 247 -1.19 0.06 3.90
CA GLU A 247 -2.58 -0.14 3.47
C GLU A 247 -3.36 -1.06 4.41
N ARG A 248 -2.69 -2.04 5.04
CA ARG A 248 -3.31 -2.89 6.07
C ARG A 248 -3.82 -2.05 7.24
N PHE A 249 -3.01 -1.10 7.72
CA PHE A 249 -3.42 -0.20 8.79
C PHE A 249 -4.47 0.83 8.36
N ILE A 250 -4.42 1.32 7.12
CA ILE A 250 -5.51 2.15 6.56
C ILE A 250 -6.85 1.40 6.61
N LYS A 251 -6.86 0.12 6.25
CA LYS A 251 -8.06 -0.71 6.37
C LYS A 251 -8.54 -0.80 7.82
N ILE A 252 -7.63 -1.07 8.77
CA ILE A 252 -7.96 -1.13 10.20
C ILE A 252 -8.54 0.19 10.71
N ILE A 253 -7.99 1.33 10.29
CA ILE A 253 -8.49 2.67 10.63
C ILE A 253 -9.94 2.82 10.16
N PHE A 254 -10.22 2.50 8.89
CA PHE A 254 -11.55 2.64 8.31
C PHE A 254 -12.56 1.63 8.87
N ASP A 255 -12.16 0.39 9.13
CA ASP A 255 -13.01 -0.62 9.79
C ASP A 255 -13.41 -0.17 11.20
N ASN A 256 -12.47 0.42 11.98
CA ASN A 256 -12.78 0.99 13.28
C ASN A 256 -13.69 2.22 13.17
N ALA A 257 -13.49 3.06 12.16
CA ALA A 257 -14.31 4.24 11.93
C ALA A 257 -15.77 3.86 11.59
N LEU A 258 -15.97 2.86 10.74
CA LEU A 258 -17.30 2.30 10.43
C LEU A 258 -17.96 1.72 11.69
N ALA A 259 -17.26 0.83 12.40
CA ALA A 259 -17.79 0.17 13.59
C ALA A 259 -18.22 1.16 14.68
N ASN A 260 -17.50 2.28 14.81
CA ASN A 260 -17.80 3.33 15.78
C ASN A 260 -18.72 4.44 15.24
N LYS A 261 -19.13 4.36 13.97
CA LYS A 261 -20.01 5.33 13.29
C LYS A 261 -19.53 6.77 13.46
N VAL A 262 -18.23 6.99 13.28
CA VAL A 262 -17.64 8.34 13.35
C VAL A 262 -17.94 9.12 12.08
N ASN A 263 -17.97 10.44 12.17
CA ASN A 263 -18.22 11.30 11.01
C ASN A 263 -16.93 11.74 10.31
N GLU A 264 -15.80 11.65 11.01
CA GLU A 264 -14.53 12.22 10.57
C GLU A 264 -13.38 11.48 11.25
N ILE A 265 -12.27 11.33 10.54
CA ILE A 265 -11.03 10.75 11.04
C ILE A 265 -9.95 11.82 10.93
N TYR A 266 -9.09 11.93 11.92
CA TYR A 266 -7.99 12.88 11.85
C TYR A 266 -6.70 12.36 12.50
N VAL A 267 -5.58 12.95 12.11
CA VAL A 267 -4.25 12.66 12.62
C VAL A 267 -3.46 13.95 12.77
N THR A 268 -2.59 14.00 13.78
CA THR A 268 -1.56 15.03 13.91
C THR A 268 -0.21 14.38 13.65
N ILE A 269 0.60 15.01 12.82
CA ILE A 269 1.88 14.45 12.39
C ILE A 269 2.84 15.58 12.00
N PHE A 270 4.11 15.46 12.36
CA PHE A 270 5.15 16.33 11.82
C PHE A 270 5.52 15.94 10.38
N ASP A 271 6.23 16.80 9.66
CA ASP A 271 6.63 16.56 8.27
C ASP A 271 8.12 16.80 8.00
N HIS A 272 8.95 16.82 9.04
CA HIS A 272 10.39 17.08 8.92
C HIS A 272 11.20 15.86 8.51
N ARG A 273 10.67 14.64 8.67
CA ARG A 273 11.35 13.40 8.24
C ARG A 273 10.65 12.69 7.09
N GLU A 274 11.44 11.95 6.31
CA GLU A 274 10.96 11.17 5.16
C GLU A 274 9.97 10.06 5.55
N ASP A 275 10.11 9.43 6.72
CA ASP A 275 9.13 8.45 7.20
C ASP A 275 7.74 9.07 7.42
N GLN A 276 7.70 10.29 7.95
CA GLN A 276 6.46 11.02 8.16
C GLN A 276 5.85 11.53 6.86
N LYS A 277 6.67 12.07 5.95
CA LYS A 277 6.20 12.52 4.62
C LYS A 277 5.59 11.37 3.84
N ARG A 278 6.21 10.19 3.83
CA ARG A 278 5.64 8.99 3.19
C ARG A 278 4.30 8.58 3.81
N LEU A 279 4.18 8.70 5.13
CA LEU A 279 2.92 8.41 5.81
C LEU A 279 1.82 9.43 5.45
N ILE A 280 2.16 10.71 5.38
CA ILE A 280 1.27 11.77 4.88
C ILE A 280 0.81 11.43 3.47
N ASP A 281 1.71 11.03 2.58
CA ASP A 281 1.38 10.67 1.20
C ASP A 281 0.40 9.51 1.11
N LEU A 282 0.60 8.49 1.94
CA LEU A 282 -0.32 7.36 2.05
C LEU A 282 -1.70 7.85 2.51
N LEU A 283 -1.76 8.68 3.55
CA LEU A 283 -3.02 9.23 4.04
C LEU A 283 -3.73 10.08 2.97
N GLU A 284 -3.00 10.95 2.28
CA GLU A 284 -3.54 11.79 1.19
C GLU A 284 -4.13 10.95 0.06
N GLN A 285 -3.46 9.85 -0.33
CA GLN A 285 -3.98 8.90 -1.33
C GLN A 285 -5.30 8.24 -0.91
N TRP A 286 -5.56 8.13 0.40
CA TRP A 286 -6.78 7.57 0.97
C TRP A 286 -7.78 8.63 1.44
N GLY A 287 -7.65 9.85 0.90
CA GLY A 287 -8.64 10.93 1.02
C GLY A 287 -8.46 11.81 2.25
N PHE A 288 -7.37 11.69 2.99
CA PHE A 288 -7.02 12.70 3.99
C PHE A 288 -6.57 13.98 3.27
N SER A 289 -6.90 15.11 3.88
CA SER A 289 -6.56 16.44 3.36
C SER A 289 -6.00 17.29 4.47
N PHE A 290 -5.05 18.16 4.14
CA PHE A 290 -4.50 19.11 5.10
C PHE A 290 -5.60 20.04 5.60
N TRP A 291 -5.79 20.10 6.91
CA TRP A 291 -6.78 20.95 7.58
C TRP A 291 -6.15 22.20 8.19
N GLY A 292 -5.01 22.03 8.86
CA GLY A 292 -4.41 23.08 9.67
C GLY A 292 -3.23 22.57 10.49
N THR A 293 -2.93 23.26 11.61
CA THR A 293 -1.79 22.93 12.47
C THR A 293 -2.19 22.81 13.93
N LYS A 294 -1.39 22.05 14.68
CA LYS A 294 -1.40 21.98 16.14
C LYS A 294 0.02 22.22 16.62
N GLY A 295 0.31 23.46 17.02
CA GLY A 295 1.70 23.90 17.23
C GLY A 295 2.51 23.73 15.94
N ALA A 296 3.53 22.88 15.98
CA ALA A 296 4.37 22.55 14.81
C ALA A 296 3.90 21.29 14.04
N GLU A 297 2.91 20.55 14.55
CA GLU A 297 2.34 19.40 13.85
C GLU A 297 1.36 19.85 12.76
N LYS A 298 1.33 19.14 11.64
CA LYS A 298 0.27 19.24 10.64
C LYS A 298 -0.93 18.39 11.03
N VAL A 299 -2.12 18.89 10.76
CA VAL A 299 -3.38 18.20 11.02
C VAL A 299 -4.00 17.79 9.69
N TYR A 300 -4.20 16.49 9.52
CA TYR A 300 -4.83 15.91 8.35
C TYR A 300 -6.18 15.33 8.72
N VAL A 301 -7.19 15.61 7.89
CA VAL A 301 -8.58 15.24 8.13
C VAL A 301 -9.15 14.48 6.95
N ARG A 302 -9.92 13.45 7.27
CA ARG A 302 -10.70 12.63 6.35
C ARG A 302 -12.17 12.73 6.72
N ASP A 303 -12.97 13.32 5.84
CA ASP A 303 -14.43 13.21 5.92
C ASP A 303 -14.83 11.74 5.78
N PHE A 304 -15.54 11.22 6.76
CA PHE A 304 -15.96 9.82 6.82
C PHE A 304 -17.48 9.69 6.81
N THR A 305 -18.20 10.73 6.38
CA THR A 305 -19.65 10.63 6.13
C THR A 305 -19.93 9.70 4.95
N PRO A 306 -21.03 8.90 5.00
CA PRO A 306 -21.38 7.97 3.92
C PRO A 306 -21.58 8.70 2.59
N LYS A 307 -20.62 8.48 1.66
CA LYS A 307 -20.60 9.09 0.33
C LYS A 307 -19.94 8.12 -0.63
N PHE A 308 -20.48 8.02 -1.83
CA PHE A 308 -19.92 7.20 -2.89
C PHE A 308 -19.60 8.06 -4.12
N ASN A 309 -18.38 7.97 -4.65
CA ASN A 309 -17.99 8.64 -5.87
C ASN A 309 -17.19 7.70 -6.77
N PRO A 310 -17.74 7.26 -7.93
CA PRO A 310 -17.08 6.30 -8.81
C PRO A 310 -15.77 6.85 -9.42
N ASN A 311 -15.61 8.18 -9.51
CA ASN A 311 -14.39 8.80 -10.02
C ASN A 311 -13.30 8.97 -8.95
N ARG A 312 -13.65 8.80 -7.67
CA ARG A 312 -12.77 9.05 -6.52
C ARG A 312 -12.97 7.97 -5.46
N LEU A 313 -12.79 6.71 -5.87
CA LEU A 313 -13.07 5.55 -5.04
C LEU A 313 -12.24 5.52 -3.76
N LYS A 314 -10.94 5.86 -3.80
CA LYS A 314 -10.10 5.91 -2.59
C LYS A 314 -10.54 7.01 -1.62
N GLU A 315 -11.01 8.15 -2.13
CA GLU A 315 -11.57 9.25 -1.32
C GLU A 315 -13.01 8.99 -0.87
N THR A 316 -13.60 7.85 -1.20
CA THR A 316 -14.93 7.45 -0.70
C THR A 316 -14.94 6.05 -0.09
N TYR A 317 -13.82 5.33 -0.14
CA TYR A 317 -13.64 4.05 0.52
C TYR A 317 -13.91 4.18 2.03
N PRO A 318 -14.53 3.18 2.67
CA PRO A 318 -14.99 1.88 2.12
C PRO A 318 -16.43 1.89 1.55
N TYR A 319 -17.02 3.06 1.32
CA TYR A 319 -18.44 3.14 0.97
C TYR A 319 -18.74 2.64 -0.45
N ILE A 320 -19.88 1.96 -0.62
CA ILE A 320 -20.44 1.51 -1.91
C ILE A 320 -21.91 1.92 -2.08
N SER A 321 -22.44 1.84 -3.30
CA SER A 321 -23.85 2.08 -3.62
C SER A 321 -24.50 0.85 -4.24
N ARG A 322 -25.68 0.45 -3.74
CA ARG A 322 -26.49 -0.66 -4.28
C ARG A 322 -26.98 -0.41 -5.70
N LYS A 323 -27.02 0.85 -6.14
CA LYS A 323 -27.47 1.24 -7.49
C LYS A 323 -26.49 0.83 -8.58
N ASN A 324 -25.23 0.57 -8.25
CA ASN A 324 -24.24 0.14 -9.23
C ASN A 324 -24.46 -1.34 -9.59
N SER A 325 -24.14 -1.69 -10.83
CA SER A 325 -24.18 -3.09 -11.28
C SER A 325 -23.30 -3.96 -10.39
N SER A 326 -23.77 -5.16 -10.10
CA SER A 326 -23.07 -6.14 -9.27
C SER A 326 -22.80 -7.40 -10.08
N PHE A 327 -21.61 -7.98 -9.90
CA PHE A 327 -21.17 -9.19 -10.59
C PHE A 327 -20.70 -10.24 -9.59
N ILE A 328 -21.17 -11.47 -9.73
CA ILE A 328 -20.54 -12.62 -9.07
C ILE A 328 -19.31 -13.04 -9.91
N VAL A 329 -18.16 -13.13 -9.27
CA VAL A 329 -16.87 -13.40 -9.90
C VAL A 329 -16.23 -14.66 -9.32
N PRO A 330 -15.87 -15.67 -10.14
CA PRO A 330 -15.28 -16.89 -9.64
C PRO A 330 -13.81 -16.69 -9.25
N ILE A 331 -13.39 -17.35 -8.20
CA ILE A 331 -11.99 -17.47 -7.79
C ILE A 331 -11.73 -18.89 -7.31
N TYR A 332 -10.62 -19.48 -7.76
CA TYR A 332 -10.24 -20.82 -7.31
C TYR A 332 -9.80 -20.80 -5.86
N GLU A 333 -10.09 -21.89 -5.15
CA GLU A 333 -9.68 -22.14 -3.76
C GLU A 333 -8.21 -21.83 -3.51
N ALA A 334 -7.31 -22.26 -4.41
CA ALA A 334 -5.86 -22.04 -4.29
C ALA A 334 -5.42 -20.56 -4.25
N TYR A 335 -6.24 -19.64 -4.79
CA TYR A 335 -5.92 -18.21 -4.87
C TYR A 335 -6.80 -17.34 -3.98
N HIS A 336 -7.88 -17.90 -3.42
CA HIS A 336 -8.92 -17.14 -2.74
C HIS A 336 -8.39 -16.48 -1.46
N THR A 337 -7.83 -17.27 -0.57
CA THR A 337 -7.34 -16.78 0.73
C THR A 337 -6.07 -15.93 0.57
N GLU A 338 -5.25 -16.21 -0.44
CA GLU A 338 -4.10 -15.38 -0.81
C GLU A 338 -4.52 -13.96 -1.23
N LEU A 339 -5.51 -13.86 -2.13
CA LEU A 339 -5.98 -12.57 -2.61
C LEU A 339 -6.80 -11.83 -1.54
N LEU A 340 -7.59 -12.57 -0.76
CA LEU A 340 -8.63 -12.04 0.14
C LEU A 340 -8.47 -12.61 1.57
N PRO A 341 -7.38 -12.27 2.28
CA PRO A 341 -7.02 -12.93 3.55
C PRO A 341 -8.06 -12.77 4.67
N ASP A 342 -8.73 -11.61 4.77
CA ASP A 342 -9.80 -11.43 5.77
C ASP A 342 -11.05 -12.31 5.48
N SER A 343 -11.10 -13.01 4.35
CA SER A 343 -12.21 -13.87 3.95
C SER A 343 -11.95 -15.37 4.16
N ILE A 344 -10.85 -15.72 4.85
CA ILE A 344 -10.46 -17.09 5.21
C ILE A 344 -11.62 -17.90 5.81
N LEU A 345 -11.74 -19.16 5.39
CA LEU A 345 -12.78 -20.07 5.86
C LEU A 345 -12.33 -20.80 7.13
N ARG A 346 -13.29 -21.20 7.96
CA ARG A 346 -13.02 -21.98 9.19
C ARG A 346 -12.36 -23.34 8.93
N THR A 347 -12.48 -23.85 7.70
CA THR A 347 -11.88 -25.10 7.25
C THR A 347 -10.43 -24.95 6.82
N GLU A 348 -9.92 -23.72 6.74
CA GLU A 348 -8.55 -23.40 6.36
C GLU A 348 -7.72 -23.12 7.62
N SER A 349 -6.45 -23.55 7.65
CA SER A 349 -5.61 -23.47 8.85
C SER A 349 -5.01 -22.06 9.02
N PRO A 350 -5.33 -21.31 10.08
CA PRO A 350 -4.74 -19.97 10.31
C PRO A 350 -3.22 -20.01 10.54
N LEU A 351 -2.68 -21.16 10.94
CA LEU A 351 -1.26 -21.37 11.24
C LEU A 351 -0.39 -21.42 9.97
N GLU A 352 -0.99 -21.65 8.80
CA GLU A 352 -0.29 -21.65 7.50
C GLU A 352 -0.18 -20.24 6.89
N PHE A 353 -0.84 -19.23 7.46
CA PHE A 353 -0.88 -17.87 6.91
C PHE A 353 0.01 -16.90 7.71
N ILE A 354 1.31 -17.02 7.48
CA ILE A 354 2.30 -16.00 7.85
C ILE A 354 2.20 -14.87 6.80
N GLU A 355 2.27 -13.59 7.18
CA GLU A 355 2.24 -12.48 6.20
C GLU A 355 3.56 -12.44 5.43
N ASP A 356 3.67 -13.29 4.42
CA ASP A 356 4.89 -13.50 3.64
C ASP A 356 4.81 -12.83 2.26
N PHE A 357 3.67 -12.19 1.92
CA PHE A 357 3.47 -11.58 0.62
C PHE A 357 2.77 -10.20 0.65
N PRO A 358 3.22 -9.21 -0.15
CA PRO A 358 2.69 -7.84 -0.15
C PRO A 358 1.22 -7.76 -0.58
N HIS A 359 0.81 -8.63 -1.51
CA HIS A 359 -0.53 -8.63 -2.05
C HIS A 359 -1.59 -8.95 -1.00
N ARG A 360 -1.25 -9.62 0.12
CA ARG A 360 -2.19 -9.94 1.21
C ARG A 360 -2.61 -8.68 1.98
N ASN A 361 -1.67 -7.75 2.19
CA ASN A 361 -1.85 -6.56 3.03
C ASN A 361 -2.46 -5.35 2.32
N GLY A 362 -2.38 -5.29 0.99
CA GLY A 362 -2.97 -4.20 0.21
C GLY A 362 -4.51 -4.22 0.24
N ILE A 363 -5.13 -3.03 0.27
CA ILE A 363 -6.55 -2.85 -0.04
C ILE A 363 -6.76 -2.90 -1.56
N SER A 364 -5.84 -2.28 -2.31
CA SER A 364 -5.87 -2.33 -3.77
C SER A 364 -5.26 -3.65 -4.27
N LYS A 365 -6.07 -4.42 -4.98
CA LYS A 365 -5.81 -5.79 -5.44
C LYS A 365 -5.92 -5.87 -6.97
N VAL A 366 -5.32 -6.92 -7.54
CA VAL A 366 -5.37 -7.20 -8.98
C VAL A 366 -5.99 -8.57 -9.23
N TYR A 367 -6.96 -8.61 -10.15
CA TYR A 367 -7.57 -9.83 -10.66
C TYR A 367 -7.28 -9.96 -12.16
N VAL A 368 -6.73 -11.10 -12.58
CA VAL A 368 -6.40 -11.39 -13.97
C VAL A 368 -7.47 -12.29 -14.55
N SER A 369 -8.02 -11.95 -15.73
CA SER A 369 -9.10 -12.72 -16.34
C SER A 369 -8.98 -12.86 -17.86
N ARG A 370 -9.63 -13.90 -18.39
CA ARG A 370 -9.92 -14.12 -19.82
C ARG A 370 -11.41 -14.34 -20.06
N ALA A 371 -12.24 -13.99 -19.07
CA ALA A 371 -13.68 -14.21 -19.16
C ALA A 371 -14.25 -13.50 -20.38
N MET A 372 -15.24 -14.11 -21.01
CA MET A 372 -16.02 -13.44 -22.05
C MET A 372 -16.84 -12.30 -21.45
N LYS A 373 -17.29 -11.38 -22.32
CA LYS A 373 -18.20 -10.30 -21.92
C LYS A 373 -19.51 -10.87 -21.32
N PRO A 374 -20.21 -10.11 -20.45
CA PRO A 374 -19.92 -8.73 -20.03
C PRO A 374 -18.73 -8.64 -19.07
N HIS A 375 -18.10 -7.46 -19.04
CA HIS A 375 -17.04 -7.12 -18.09
C HIS A 375 -17.51 -5.96 -17.22
N PRO A 376 -17.07 -5.88 -15.95
CA PRO A 376 -17.45 -4.80 -15.07
C PRO A 376 -16.74 -3.50 -15.45
N LYS A 377 -17.26 -2.37 -14.98
CA LYS A 377 -16.72 -1.02 -15.16
C LYS A 377 -16.28 -0.43 -13.82
N SER A 378 -15.50 0.65 -13.88
CA SER A 378 -15.11 1.40 -12.68
C SER A 378 -16.34 1.80 -11.85
N GLY A 379 -16.26 1.56 -10.54
CA GLY A 379 -17.35 1.78 -9.58
C GLY A 379 -18.31 0.60 -9.40
N GLU A 380 -18.30 -0.41 -10.26
CA GLU A 380 -19.18 -1.57 -10.15
C GLU A 380 -18.69 -2.58 -9.11
N ILE A 381 -19.62 -3.36 -8.57
CA ILE A 381 -19.42 -4.24 -7.42
C ILE A 381 -19.00 -5.64 -7.90
N LEU A 382 -17.96 -6.18 -7.27
CA LEU A 382 -17.54 -7.57 -7.44
C LEU A 382 -17.90 -8.36 -6.18
N ILE A 383 -18.58 -9.50 -6.34
CA ILE A 383 -18.87 -10.45 -5.28
C ILE A 383 -18.07 -11.71 -5.58
N PHE A 384 -17.00 -11.93 -4.81
CA PHE A 384 -16.13 -13.08 -5.03
C PHE A 384 -16.81 -14.36 -4.57
N TYR A 385 -16.87 -15.32 -5.49
CA TYR A 385 -17.38 -16.66 -5.33
C TYR A 385 -16.23 -17.65 -5.42
N ARG A 386 -15.84 -18.20 -4.27
CA ARG A 386 -14.84 -19.27 -4.20
C ARG A 386 -15.43 -20.54 -4.77
N THR A 387 -14.76 -21.13 -5.76
CA THR A 387 -15.21 -22.39 -6.37
C THR A 387 -14.79 -23.58 -5.50
N GLY A 388 -15.63 -24.62 -5.46
CA GLY A 388 -15.36 -25.84 -4.67
C GLY A 388 -16.40 -26.97 -4.78
N GLY A 389 -17.54 -26.71 -5.44
CA GLY A 389 -18.64 -27.66 -5.63
C GLY A 389 -19.93 -27.26 -4.89
N TYR A 390 -20.98 -28.06 -5.01
CA TYR A 390 -22.35 -27.68 -4.59
C TYR A 390 -22.50 -27.23 -3.12
N TYR A 391 -21.73 -27.83 -2.20
CA TYR A 391 -21.75 -27.46 -0.77
C TYR A 391 -20.54 -26.65 -0.31
N LYS A 392 -19.48 -26.61 -1.12
CA LYS A 392 -18.18 -26.01 -0.77
C LYS A 392 -17.97 -24.65 -1.40
N SER A 393 -18.54 -24.41 -2.58
CA SER A 393 -18.46 -23.10 -3.21
C SER A 393 -19.28 -22.10 -2.41
N VAL A 394 -18.72 -20.91 -2.19
CA VAL A 394 -19.28 -19.89 -1.30
C VAL A 394 -19.00 -18.48 -1.82
N VAL A 395 -19.94 -17.55 -1.63
CA VAL A 395 -19.62 -16.12 -1.75
C VAL A 395 -18.97 -15.63 -0.46
N THR A 396 -17.93 -14.81 -0.59
CA THR A 396 -17.06 -14.50 0.53
C THR A 396 -16.82 -13.01 0.76
N THR A 397 -16.82 -12.22 -0.32
CA THR A 397 -16.17 -10.92 -0.31
C THR A 397 -16.81 -9.97 -1.30
N ILE A 398 -16.89 -8.69 -0.92
CA ILE A 398 -17.21 -7.58 -1.79
C ILE A 398 -15.92 -6.82 -2.13
N GLY A 399 -15.73 -6.58 -3.42
CA GLY A 399 -14.76 -5.63 -3.95
C GLY A 399 -15.45 -4.59 -4.83
N ILE A 400 -14.75 -3.49 -5.10
CA ILE A 400 -15.20 -2.48 -6.05
C ILE A 400 -14.17 -2.27 -7.14
N VAL A 401 -14.62 -2.30 -8.40
CA VAL A 401 -13.73 -2.12 -9.54
C VAL A 401 -13.20 -0.70 -9.56
N GLN A 402 -11.87 -0.59 -9.54
CA GLN A 402 -11.17 0.67 -9.73
C GLN A 402 -11.00 0.97 -11.22
N GLU A 403 -10.53 -0.04 -11.97
CA GLU A 403 -10.29 0.08 -13.40
C GLU A 403 -10.14 -1.30 -14.05
N VAL A 404 -10.38 -1.34 -15.36
CA VAL A 404 -10.19 -2.52 -16.20
C VAL A 404 -9.27 -2.16 -17.36
N ILE A 405 -8.23 -2.96 -17.56
CA ILE A 405 -7.13 -2.69 -18.48
C ILE A 405 -7.15 -3.74 -19.58
N TYR A 406 -7.38 -3.28 -20.80
CA TYR A 406 -7.39 -4.07 -22.02
C TYR A 406 -6.17 -3.76 -22.88
N ASP A 407 -6.08 -4.45 -24.02
CA ASP A 407 -5.15 -4.13 -25.12
C ASP A 407 -3.68 -3.99 -24.69
N ILE A 408 -3.28 -4.86 -23.78
CA ILE A 408 -1.92 -4.89 -23.25
C ILE A 408 -0.96 -5.30 -24.39
N GLY A 409 0.05 -4.48 -24.66
CA GLY A 409 0.89 -4.60 -25.85
C GLY A 409 2.00 -5.63 -25.73
N SER A 410 2.45 -5.94 -24.51
CA SER A 410 3.56 -6.87 -24.29
C SER A 410 3.45 -7.67 -22.99
N GLU A 411 4.28 -8.72 -22.88
CA GLU A 411 4.39 -9.52 -21.65
C GLU A 411 4.86 -8.67 -20.47
N GLU A 412 5.84 -7.80 -20.73
CA GLU A 412 6.43 -6.89 -19.73
C GLU A 412 5.37 -5.90 -19.22
N GLU A 413 4.55 -5.37 -20.13
CA GLU A 413 3.43 -4.48 -19.76
C GLU A 413 2.37 -5.21 -18.94
N PHE A 414 2.04 -6.45 -19.30
CA PHE A 414 1.09 -7.27 -18.54
C PHE A 414 1.57 -7.53 -17.12
N ILE A 415 2.82 -7.96 -16.97
CA ILE A 415 3.46 -8.18 -15.67
C ILE A 415 3.47 -6.88 -14.87
N ARG A 416 3.80 -5.75 -15.50
CA ARG A 416 3.80 -4.41 -14.88
C ARG A 416 2.43 -4.05 -14.28
N HIS A 417 1.34 -4.39 -14.95
CA HIS A 417 -0.01 -4.15 -14.41
C HIS A 417 -0.40 -5.08 -13.26
N CYS A 418 0.26 -6.23 -13.11
CA CYS A 418 -0.07 -7.26 -12.11
C CYS A 418 0.80 -7.17 -10.83
N ARG A 419 2.09 -6.85 -10.95
CA ARG A 419 3.12 -6.94 -9.89
C ARG A 419 2.72 -6.34 -8.54
N LYS A 420 1.92 -5.26 -8.52
CA LYS A 420 1.59 -4.54 -7.28
C LYS A 420 0.45 -5.15 -6.46
N GLY A 421 -0.32 -6.11 -6.99
CA GLY A 421 -1.50 -6.60 -6.26
C GLY A 421 -2.06 -7.94 -6.72
N SER A 422 -1.38 -8.68 -7.60
CA SER A 422 -1.77 -10.05 -7.95
C SER A 422 -1.21 -11.06 -6.96
N VAL A 423 -1.91 -12.18 -6.82
CA VAL A 423 -1.42 -13.37 -6.09
C VAL A 423 -0.35 -14.14 -6.84
N PHE A 424 -0.25 -13.93 -8.15
CA PHE A 424 0.59 -14.73 -9.03
C PHE A 424 2.06 -14.25 -8.99
N PRO A 425 3.04 -15.16 -8.82
CA PRO A 425 4.44 -14.84 -9.07
C PRO A 425 4.67 -14.52 -10.55
N GLU A 426 5.78 -13.86 -10.86
CA GLU A 426 6.07 -13.41 -12.21
C GLU A 426 6.11 -14.56 -13.23
N SER A 427 6.66 -15.72 -12.87
CA SER A 427 6.71 -16.90 -13.73
C SER A 427 5.31 -17.39 -14.14
N GLU A 428 4.34 -17.35 -13.23
CA GLU A 428 2.96 -17.73 -13.49
C GLU A 428 2.26 -16.66 -14.35
N LEU A 429 2.52 -15.37 -14.12
CA LEU A 429 2.04 -14.30 -14.99
C LEU A 429 2.53 -14.46 -16.43
N LYS A 430 3.81 -14.81 -16.63
CA LYS A 430 4.38 -15.13 -17.96
C LYS A 430 3.68 -16.32 -18.60
N ALA A 431 3.50 -17.41 -17.84
CA ALA A 431 2.81 -18.60 -18.31
C ALA A 431 1.36 -18.29 -18.71
N MET A 432 0.65 -17.51 -17.89
CA MET A 432 -0.69 -17.02 -18.20
C MET A 432 -0.64 -16.22 -19.51
N TRP A 433 0.18 -15.18 -19.60
CA TRP A 433 0.27 -14.35 -20.80
C TRP A 433 0.42 -15.20 -22.06
N ASN A 434 1.36 -16.15 -22.06
CA ASN A 434 1.69 -16.99 -23.21
C ASN A 434 0.77 -18.19 -23.45
N TYR A 435 -0.14 -18.49 -22.54
CA TYR A 435 -1.06 -19.63 -22.65
C TYR A 435 -1.87 -19.63 -23.95
N ASN A 436 -2.38 -18.46 -24.38
CA ASN A 436 -3.11 -18.33 -25.63
C ASN A 436 -2.91 -16.94 -26.24
N LYS A 437 -2.21 -16.87 -27.38
CA LYS A 437 -1.92 -15.59 -28.06
C LYS A 437 -3.17 -14.95 -28.69
N SER A 438 -4.17 -15.74 -29.06
CA SER A 438 -5.43 -15.26 -29.64
C SER A 438 -6.43 -14.80 -28.58
N ASN A 439 -6.21 -15.14 -27.31
CA ASN A 439 -7.04 -14.73 -26.17
C ASN A 439 -6.14 -14.28 -25.01
N ARG A 440 -5.55 -13.09 -25.15
CA ARG A 440 -4.71 -12.48 -24.12
C ARG A 440 -5.56 -12.07 -22.90
N PRO A 441 -5.03 -12.21 -21.68
CA PRO A 441 -5.74 -11.80 -20.47
C PRO A 441 -5.87 -10.28 -20.39
N PHE A 442 -6.91 -9.85 -19.68
CA PHE A 442 -7.07 -8.48 -19.23
C PHE A 442 -6.93 -8.41 -17.70
N VAL A 443 -6.74 -7.20 -17.19
CA VAL A 443 -6.44 -6.96 -15.78
C VAL A 443 -7.51 -6.07 -15.16
N ILE A 444 -8.04 -6.46 -14.01
CA ILE A 444 -8.95 -5.65 -13.20
C ILE A 444 -8.21 -5.24 -11.92
N ARG A 445 -8.13 -3.94 -11.66
CA ARG A 445 -7.77 -3.44 -10.34
C ARG A 445 -9.05 -3.16 -9.55
N PHE A 446 -9.08 -3.62 -8.31
CA PHE A 446 -10.24 -3.46 -7.43
C PHE A 446 -9.80 -3.13 -6.01
N LEU A 447 -10.68 -2.48 -5.24
CA LEU A 447 -10.48 -2.27 -3.80
C LEU A 447 -11.21 -3.37 -3.04
N TYR A 448 -10.53 -4.01 -2.09
CA TYR A 448 -11.12 -4.98 -1.18
C TYR A 448 -11.94 -4.25 -0.11
N VAL A 449 -13.27 -4.33 -0.17
CA VAL A 449 -14.17 -3.54 0.67
C VAL A 449 -14.59 -4.31 1.91
N TYR A 450 -15.24 -5.46 1.74
CA TYR A 450 -15.92 -6.13 2.84
C TYR A 450 -15.81 -7.65 2.74
N SER A 451 -15.47 -8.30 3.84
CA SER A 451 -15.51 -9.75 3.99
C SER A 451 -16.82 -10.11 4.67
N PHE A 452 -17.61 -11.00 4.07
CA PHE A 452 -18.85 -11.40 4.72
C PHE A 452 -18.55 -12.02 6.11
N PRO A 453 -19.46 -11.93 7.09
CA PRO A 453 -19.29 -12.65 8.35
C PRO A 453 -19.84 -14.08 8.24
N HIS A 454 -20.97 -14.26 7.54
CA HIS A 454 -21.54 -15.56 7.22
C HIS A 454 -21.32 -15.90 5.73
N ARG A 455 -21.00 -17.15 5.41
CA ARG A 455 -20.77 -17.62 4.03
C ARG A 455 -22.00 -18.38 3.56
N ILE A 456 -22.63 -17.90 2.50
CA ILE A 456 -23.69 -18.66 1.83
C ILE A 456 -23.09 -19.52 0.72
N ASN A 457 -23.45 -20.79 0.70
CA ASN A 457 -22.92 -21.76 -0.27
C ASN A 457 -23.75 -21.82 -1.55
N MET A 458 -23.27 -22.55 -2.56
CA MET A 458 -23.95 -22.68 -3.85
C MET A 458 -25.38 -23.23 -3.72
N LYS A 459 -25.61 -24.23 -2.86
CA LYS A 459 -26.98 -24.69 -2.58
C LYS A 459 -27.89 -23.53 -2.16
N GLN A 460 -27.46 -22.74 -1.18
CA GLN A 460 -28.25 -21.59 -0.71
C GLN A 460 -28.45 -20.55 -1.81
N LEU A 461 -27.44 -20.27 -2.63
CA LEU A 461 -27.58 -19.37 -3.78
C LEU A 461 -28.63 -19.85 -4.79
N ILE A 462 -28.74 -21.17 -4.99
CA ILE A 462 -29.77 -21.77 -5.85
C ILE A 462 -31.14 -21.68 -5.18
N ASP A 463 -31.24 -22.05 -3.90
CA ASP A 463 -32.50 -21.97 -3.14
C ASP A 463 -33.06 -20.54 -3.10
N LEU A 464 -32.17 -19.53 -3.14
CA LEU A 464 -32.49 -18.11 -3.17
C LEU A 464 -32.75 -17.55 -4.58
N ASN A 465 -32.72 -18.38 -5.63
CA ASN A 465 -32.82 -17.99 -7.05
C ASN A 465 -31.79 -16.93 -7.49
N ILE A 466 -30.62 -16.90 -6.83
CA ILE A 466 -29.47 -16.11 -7.27
C ILE A 466 -28.75 -16.84 -8.40
N LEU A 467 -28.67 -18.17 -8.29
CA LEU A 467 -28.22 -19.07 -9.36
C LEU A 467 -29.40 -19.94 -9.81
N GLN A 468 -29.50 -20.20 -11.12
CA GLN A 468 -30.57 -21.03 -11.69
C GLN A 468 -30.33 -22.54 -11.50
N GLY A 469 -29.12 -22.93 -11.10
CA GLY A 469 -28.75 -24.33 -10.90
C GLY A 469 -27.24 -24.53 -10.84
N ILE A 470 -26.80 -25.79 -10.87
CA ILE A 470 -25.37 -26.15 -10.80
C ILE A 470 -24.63 -25.68 -12.06
N ASP A 471 -25.25 -25.82 -13.23
CA ASP A 471 -24.67 -25.42 -14.51
C ASP A 471 -24.59 -23.91 -14.70
N ASP A 472 -25.27 -23.15 -13.84
CA ASP A 472 -25.33 -21.69 -13.84
C ASP A 472 -24.22 -21.04 -12.98
N ALA A 473 -23.29 -21.84 -12.48
CA ALA A 473 -22.11 -21.38 -11.76
C ALA A 473 -21.33 -20.34 -12.59
N PRO A 474 -20.83 -19.27 -11.96
CA PRO A 474 -20.14 -18.20 -12.67
C PRO A 474 -18.85 -18.71 -13.31
N ARG A 475 -18.75 -18.62 -14.65
CA ARG A 475 -17.53 -18.91 -15.43
C ARG A 475 -16.74 -17.65 -15.79
N GLY A 476 -17.26 -16.50 -15.40
CA GLY A 476 -16.76 -15.16 -15.68
C GLY A 476 -17.52 -14.16 -14.81
N PHE A 477 -17.74 -12.94 -15.29
CA PHE A 477 -18.49 -11.92 -14.56
C PHE A 477 -19.99 -12.14 -14.77
N LYS A 478 -20.65 -12.76 -13.79
CA LYS A 478 -22.10 -13.02 -13.87
C LYS A 478 -22.85 -11.83 -13.27
N PRO A 479 -23.62 -11.05 -14.06
CA PRO A 479 -24.40 -9.95 -13.52
C PRO A 479 -25.50 -10.49 -12.60
N ILE A 480 -25.81 -9.74 -11.54
CA ILE A 480 -26.94 -9.99 -10.64
C ILE A 480 -27.77 -8.73 -10.48
N SER A 481 -29.04 -8.90 -10.13
CA SER A 481 -29.95 -7.79 -9.86
C SER A 481 -29.69 -7.15 -8.48
N VAL A 482 -30.22 -5.95 -8.27
CA VAL A 482 -30.14 -5.25 -6.98
C VAL A 482 -30.86 -6.05 -5.88
N GLU A 483 -31.98 -6.70 -6.22
CA GLU A 483 -32.72 -7.58 -5.31
C GLU A 483 -31.89 -8.80 -4.90
N GLN A 484 -31.20 -9.43 -5.86
CA GLN A 484 -30.29 -10.54 -5.58
C GLN A 484 -29.12 -10.10 -4.71
N PHE A 485 -28.55 -8.90 -4.95
CA PHE A 485 -27.48 -8.36 -4.11
C PHE A 485 -27.95 -8.10 -2.67
N ASN A 486 -29.12 -7.48 -2.49
CA ASN A 486 -29.72 -7.27 -1.17
C ASN A 486 -30.00 -8.59 -0.44
N LEU A 487 -30.42 -9.62 -1.17
CA LEU A 487 -30.63 -10.95 -0.61
C LEU A 487 -29.31 -11.57 -0.13
N ILE A 488 -28.22 -11.42 -0.88
CA ILE A 488 -26.87 -11.84 -0.45
C ILE A 488 -26.48 -11.11 0.84
N LEU A 489 -26.62 -9.79 0.91
CA LEU A 489 -26.27 -9.00 2.10
C LEU A 489 -27.03 -9.46 3.34
N LYS A 490 -28.34 -9.70 3.19
CA LYS A 490 -29.22 -10.18 4.26
C LYS A 490 -28.80 -11.57 4.76
N GLU A 491 -28.64 -12.54 3.85
CA GLU A 491 -28.36 -13.94 4.21
C GLU A 491 -26.92 -14.12 4.71
N THR A 492 -25.98 -13.29 4.26
CA THR A 492 -24.62 -13.23 4.80
C THR A 492 -24.53 -12.51 6.15
N LYS A 493 -25.63 -11.95 6.67
CA LYS A 493 -25.72 -11.18 7.92
C LYS A 493 -24.72 -10.01 7.95
N SER A 494 -24.60 -9.34 6.82
CA SER A 494 -23.66 -8.24 6.64
C SER A 494 -24.05 -7.01 7.46
N ASP A 495 -23.06 -6.29 7.99
CA ASP A 495 -23.26 -4.93 8.51
C ASP A 495 -23.31 -3.97 7.33
N GLU A 496 -24.48 -3.38 7.06
CA GLU A 496 -24.68 -2.48 5.92
C GLU A 496 -24.10 -1.06 6.15
N SER A 497 -23.32 -0.83 7.21
CA SER A 497 -22.72 0.48 7.52
C SER A 497 -21.82 1.06 6.42
N PHE A 498 -21.29 0.21 5.53
CA PHE A 498 -20.49 0.62 4.37
C PHE A 498 -21.34 0.92 3.12
N ILE A 499 -22.66 0.86 3.20
CA ILE A 499 -23.57 1.13 2.08
C ILE A 499 -24.19 2.52 2.25
N VAL A 500 -24.22 3.33 1.20
CA VAL A 500 -24.64 4.74 1.27
C VAL A 500 -26.13 4.98 1.00
N ASP A 501 -26.82 3.99 0.42
CA ASP A 501 -28.19 4.11 -0.09
C ASP A 501 -29.16 3.05 0.47
#